data_AF-A0AA41R4L9-F1
#
_entry.id   AF-A0AA41R4L9-F1
#
_cell.length_a   1.000
_cell.length_b   1.000
_cell.length_c   1.000
_cell.angle_alpha   90.00
_cell.angle_beta   90.00
_cell.angle_gamma   90.00
#
_symmetry.space_group_name_H-M   'P 1'
#
loop_
_entity.id
_entity.type
_entity.pdbx_description
1 polymer ?
#
loop_
_entity_poly.entity_id
_entity_poly.type
_entity_poly.pdbx_seq_one_letter_code
_entity_poly.pdbx_strand_id
1 'polypeptide(L)'
;MSKIIPLDDRLKLTAEKKAAVLRKQKIMAVRKLFQCTHCAAKCERCGISLNADPSSGENPHPRTPYHFCNSCADEYIDYINRLQGKGNPEAYWHNDHWMKVWQAWIEYQGATDQYLRSKEFRRLLDELGPGDLQCD
;
A
#
# COMPACT_ATOMS: atom_id res chain seq x y z
N MET A 1 -21.67 -37.07 32.95
CA MET A 1 -22.09 -35.78 33.54
C MET A 1 -22.05 -34.70 32.47
N SER A 2 -23.22 -34.26 32.00
CA SER A 2 -23.33 -33.24 30.96
C SER A 2 -22.97 -31.88 31.56
N LYS A 3 -21.89 -31.26 31.09
CA LYS A 3 -21.54 -29.88 31.48
C LYS A 3 -22.63 -28.94 30.96
N ILE A 4 -23.59 -28.60 31.82
CA ILE A 4 -24.57 -27.54 31.56
C ILE A 4 -23.81 -26.24 31.61
N ILE A 5 -23.43 -25.73 30.44
CA ILE A 5 -22.81 -24.40 30.32
C ILE A 5 -23.94 -23.39 30.55
N PRO A 6 -23.83 -22.50 31.56
CA PRO A 6 -24.77 -21.41 31.79
C PRO A 6 -25.03 -20.62 30.49
N LEU A 7 -26.26 -20.17 30.28
CA LEU A 7 -26.65 -19.43 29.08
C LEU A 7 -25.78 -18.18 28.86
N ASP A 8 -25.40 -17.51 29.95
CA ASP A 8 -24.50 -16.35 29.94
C ASP A 8 -23.09 -16.70 29.42
N ASP A 9 -22.57 -17.87 29.75
CA ASP A 9 -21.26 -18.32 29.25
C ASP A 9 -21.32 -18.62 27.76
N ARG A 10 -22.46 -19.15 27.26
CA ARG A 10 -22.68 -19.33 25.82
C ARG A 10 -22.78 -18.01 25.06
N LEU A 11 -23.43 -17.00 25.66
CA LEU A 11 -23.53 -15.65 25.08
C LEU A 11 -22.14 -14.99 25.01
N LYS A 12 -21.35 -15.07 26.10
CA LYS A 12 -19.97 -14.57 26.15
C LYS A 12 -19.08 -15.26 25.11
N LEU A 13 -19.08 -16.60 25.05
CA LEU A 13 -18.33 -17.37 24.05
C LEU A 13 -18.70 -16.99 22.61
N THR A 14 -19.97 -16.68 22.36
CA THR A 14 -20.42 -16.27 21.02
C THR A 14 -19.95 -14.84 20.70
N ALA A 15 -19.99 -13.94 21.67
CA ALA A 15 -19.50 -12.57 21.51
C ALA A 15 -17.98 -12.53 21.29
N GLU A 16 -17.21 -13.30 22.05
CA GLU A 16 -15.75 -13.43 21.91
C GLU A 16 -15.36 -13.96 20.53
N LYS A 17 -16.05 -15.01 20.05
CA LYS A 17 -15.81 -15.55 18.69
C LYS A 17 -16.08 -14.50 17.61
N LYS A 18 -17.18 -13.75 17.73
CA LYS A 18 -17.50 -12.67 16.78
C LYS A 18 -16.44 -11.57 16.82
N ALA A 19 -16.02 -11.15 18.01
CA ALA A 19 -14.97 -10.16 18.19
C ALA A 19 -13.63 -10.62 17.57
N ALA A 20 -13.28 -11.90 17.75
CA ALA A 20 -12.06 -12.47 17.15
C ALA A 20 -12.11 -12.50 15.61
N VAL A 21 -13.24 -12.86 15.02
CA VAL A 21 -13.42 -12.83 13.55
C VAL A 21 -13.30 -11.41 13.02
N LEU A 22 -13.95 -10.43 13.67
CA LEU A 22 -13.86 -9.03 13.29
C LEU A 22 -12.43 -8.50 13.42
N ARG A 23 -11.72 -8.85 14.51
CA ARG A 23 -10.30 -8.47 14.68
C ARG A 23 -9.43 -9.06 13.56
N LYS A 24 -9.64 -10.32 13.18
CA LYS A 24 -8.92 -10.94 12.05
C LYS A 24 -9.19 -10.22 10.73
N GLN A 25 -10.43 -9.82 10.46
CA GLN A 25 -10.78 -9.06 9.25
C GLN A 25 -10.10 -7.69 9.22
N LYS A 26 -10.06 -7.00 10.36
CA LYS A 26 -9.33 -5.72 10.54
C LYS A 26 -7.84 -5.87 10.23
N ILE A 27 -7.19 -6.89 10.79
CA ILE A 27 -5.76 -7.17 10.53
C ILE A 27 -5.52 -7.43 9.04
N MET A 28 -6.38 -8.23 8.40
CA MET A 28 -6.24 -8.54 6.96
C MET A 28 -6.42 -7.29 6.08
N ALA A 29 -7.33 -6.39 6.44
CA ALA A 29 -7.52 -5.12 5.73
C ALA A 29 -6.25 -4.25 5.79
N VAL A 30 -5.61 -4.18 6.95
CA VAL A 30 -4.37 -3.43 7.13
C VAL A 30 -3.21 -4.10 6.37
N ARG A 31 -3.00 -5.41 6.54
CA ARG A 31 -1.91 -6.14 5.87
C ARG A 31 -1.97 -6.04 4.35
N LYS A 32 -3.16 -6.09 3.75
CA LYS A 32 -3.36 -5.98 2.30
C LYS A 32 -2.83 -4.65 1.74
N LEU A 33 -2.88 -3.59 2.53
CA LEU A 33 -2.38 -2.27 2.13
C LEU A 33 -0.85 -2.21 2.28
N PHE A 34 -0.32 -2.58 3.45
CA PHE A 34 1.11 -2.41 3.75
C PHE A 34 2.05 -3.42 3.06
N GLN A 35 1.63 -4.67 2.83
CA GLN A 35 2.52 -5.68 2.24
C GLN A 35 2.82 -5.46 0.76
N CYS A 36 2.05 -4.61 0.06
CA CYS A 36 2.13 -4.49 -1.39
C CYS A 36 2.33 -3.06 -1.91
N THR A 37 1.88 -2.00 -1.23
CA THR A 37 1.92 -0.64 -1.82
C THR A 37 3.13 0.21 -1.40
N HIS A 38 3.68 0.03 -0.19
CA HIS A 38 4.80 0.85 0.31
C HIS A 38 5.96 0.00 0.86
N CYS A 39 6.19 -1.16 0.26
CA CYS A 39 7.34 -1.98 0.63
C CYS A 39 8.63 -1.33 0.13
N ALA A 40 9.51 -0.91 1.04
CA ALA A 40 10.82 -0.32 0.71
C ALA A 40 11.73 -1.26 -0.10
N ALA A 41 11.44 -2.56 -0.16
CA ALA A 41 12.21 -3.52 -0.95
C ALA A 41 11.71 -3.66 -2.41
N LYS A 42 10.64 -2.94 -2.81
CA LYS A 42 10.04 -3.06 -4.14
C LYS A 42 9.80 -1.69 -4.78
N CYS A 43 9.78 -1.68 -6.11
CA CYS A 43 9.35 -0.51 -6.88
C CYS A 43 7.84 -0.30 -6.72
N GLU A 44 7.42 0.90 -6.33
CA GLU A 44 6.00 1.24 -6.12
C GLU A 44 5.16 1.15 -7.41
N ARG A 45 5.80 1.27 -8.58
CA ARG A 45 5.11 1.29 -9.87
C ARG A 45 4.90 -0.09 -10.49
N CYS A 46 5.97 -0.89 -10.55
CA CYS A 46 5.97 -2.19 -11.25
C CYS A 46 6.15 -3.39 -10.33
N GLY A 47 6.44 -3.17 -9.03
CA GLY A 47 6.56 -4.23 -8.03
C GLY A 47 7.85 -5.05 -8.10
N ILE A 48 8.79 -4.72 -9.00
CA ILE A 48 10.09 -5.41 -9.08
C ILE A 48 10.86 -5.22 -7.78
N SER A 49 11.53 -6.26 -7.31
CA SER A 49 12.43 -6.17 -6.16
C SER A 49 13.58 -5.21 -6.47
N LEU A 50 13.83 -4.30 -5.55
CA LEU A 50 14.97 -3.41 -5.62
C LEU A 50 16.08 -4.06 -4.82
N ASN A 51 17.17 -4.44 -5.50
CA ASN A 51 18.36 -5.03 -4.87
C ASN A 51 19.17 -4.00 -4.05
N ALA A 52 18.54 -2.89 -3.66
CA ALA A 52 19.14 -1.90 -2.80
C ALA A 52 19.16 -2.46 -1.37
N ASP A 53 20.32 -2.43 -0.74
CA ASP A 53 20.46 -2.77 0.66
C ASP A 53 19.49 -1.88 1.48
N PRO A 54 18.47 -2.43 2.15
CA PRO A 54 17.45 -1.65 2.85
C PRO A 54 18.04 -0.78 3.98
N SER A 55 19.32 -0.99 4.33
CA SER A 55 20.07 -0.19 5.29
C SER A 55 20.57 1.15 4.75
N SER A 56 20.59 1.38 3.44
CA SER A 56 21.15 2.63 2.88
C SER A 56 20.22 3.83 3.03
N GLY A 57 18.90 3.63 3.16
CA GLY A 57 17.90 4.72 3.34
C GLY A 57 17.86 5.79 2.24
N GLU A 58 18.73 5.68 1.24
CA GLU A 58 18.90 6.62 0.15
C GLU A 58 17.98 6.22 -1.00
N ASN A 59 17.06 7.11 -1.35
CA ASN A 59 16.33 7.01 -2.62
C ASN A 59 17.37 7.03 -3.75
N PRO A 60 17.49 5.97 -4.56
CA PRO A 60 18.46 5.94 -5.67
C PRO A 60 18.22 7.07 -6.68
N HIS A 61 17.00 7.63 -6.68
CA HIS A 61 16.56 8.70 -7.57
C HIS A 61 16.00 9.88 -6.77
N PRO A 62 16.83 10.83 -6.31
CA PRO A 62 16.37 11.99 -5.53
C PRO A 62 15.44 12.95 -6.32
N ARG A 63 15.25 12.70 -7.62
CA ARG A 63 14.38 13.49 -8.51
C ARG A 63 12.94 12.98 -8.56
N THR A 64 12.63 11.83 -7.94
CA THR A 64 11.29 11.25 -7.96
C THR A 64 10.70 11.21 -6.55
N PRO A 65 9.42 11.56 -6.36
CA PRO A 65 8.78 11.53 -5.04
C PRO A 65 8.41 10.10 -4.58
N TYR A 66 8.60 9.11 -5.44
CA TYR A 66 8.26 7.69 -5.21
C TYR A 66 9.51 6.81 -5.30
N HIS A 67 9.44 5.65 -4.64
CA HIS A 67 10.49 4.64 -4.66
C HIS A 67 10.40 3.77 -5.92
N PHE A 68 11.22 4.10 -6.92
CA PHE A 68 11.21 3.47 -8.23
C PHE A 68 12.49 2.67 -8.53
N CYS A 69 12.35 1.66 -9.40
CA CYS A 69 13.48 1.14 -10.15
C CYS A 69 13.91 2.15 -11.22
N ASN A 70 15.13 2.02 -11.75
CA ASN A 70 15.67 2.93 -12.75
C ASN A 70 14.71 3.14 -13.94
N SER A 71 14.15 2.05 -14.49
CA SER A 71 13.21 2.13 -15.61
C SER A 71 11.95 2.94 -15.28
N CYS A 72 11.34 2.73 -14.11
CA CYS A 72 10.15 3.49 -13.73
C CYS A 72 10.49 4.95 -13.38
N ALA A 73 11.71 5.21 -12.89
CA ALA A 73 12.18 6.57 -12.65
C ALA A 73 12.37 7.34 -13.98
N ASP A 74 12.97 6.71 -14.98
CA ASP A 74 13.13 7.28 -16.32
C ASP A 74 11.78 7.55 -16.99
N GLU A 75 10.86 6.59 -16.92
CA GLU A 75 9.50 6.76 -17.44
C GLU A 75 8.75 7.89 -16.71
N TYR A 76 8.88 8.00 -15.39
CA TYR A 76 8.27 9.10 -14.63
C TYR A 76 8.82 10.46 -15.08
N ILE A 77 10.13 10.56 -15.31
CA ILE A 77 10.75 11.80 -15.81
C ILE A 77 10.20 12.13 -17.22
N ASP A 78 10.06 11.14 -18.11
CA ASP A 78 9.47 11.39 -19.43
C ASP A 78 7.99 11.79 -19.33
N TYR A 79 7.24 11.20 -18.40
CA TYR A 79 5.86 11.60 -18.13
C TYR A 79 5.78 13.07 -17.70
N ILE A 80 6.64 13.51 -16.78
CA ILE A 80 6.72 14.92 -16.37
C ILE A 80 7.14 15.82 -17.53
N ASN A 81 8.10 15.41 -18.36
CA ASN A 81 8.49 16.18 -19.54
C ASN A 81 7.33 16.34 -20.51
N ARG A 82 6.56 15.28 -20.77
CA ARG A 82 5.37 15.29 -21.63
C ARG A 82 4.26 16.17 -21.10
N LEU A 83 4.02 16.20 -19.78
CA LEU A 83 3.11 17.17 -19.17
C LEU A 83 3.53 18.63 -19.40
N GLN A 84 4.83 18.89 -19.53
CA GLN A 84 5.37 20.22 -19.85
C GLN A 84 5.40 20.53 -21.35
N GLY A 85 4.82 19.67 -22.21
CA GLY A 85 4.89 19.79 -23.67
C GLY A 85 6.27 19.48 -24.25
N LYS A 86 7.17 18.89 -23.45
CA LYS A 86 8.48 18.37 -23.86
C LYS A 86 8.38 16.87 -24.13
N GLY A 87 9.45 16.27 -24.64
CA GLY A 87 9.50 14.82 -24.87
C GLY A 87 9.76 14.48 -26.33
N ASN A 88 10.26 13.27 -26.57
CA ASN A 88 10.62 12.83 -27.91
C ASN A 88 9.37 12.45 -28.73
N PRO A 89 9.03 13.15 -29.82
CA PRO A 89 7.91 12.78 -30.69
C PRO A 89 8.09 11.40 -31.34
N GLU A 90 9.33 10.93 -31.50
CA GLU A 90 9.63 9.60 -32.06
C GLU A 90 9.33 8.45 -31.07
N ALA A 91 9.19 8.74 -29.78
CA ALA A 91 8.83 7.76 -28.76
C ALA A 91 7.32 7.45 -28.79
N TYR A 92 6.86 6.81 -29.87
CA TYR A 92 5.45 6.49 -30.13
C TYR A 92 4.82 5.55 -29.09
N TRP A 93 5.64 4.79 -28.36
CA TRP A 93 5.18 3.91 -27.28
C TRP A 93 4.76 4.69 -26.02
N HIS A 94 5.18 5.94 -25.88
CA HIS A 94 4.71 6.87 -24.84
C HIS A 94 3.54 7.75 -25.34
N ASN A 95 2.56 7.11 -25.99
CA ASN A 95 1.37 7.78 -26.52
C ASN A 95 0.39 8.22 -25.41
N ASP A 96 -0.75 8.80 -25.82
CA ASP A 96 -1.80 9.29 -24.91
C ASP A 96 -2.34 8.22 -23.95
N HIS A 97 -2.35 6.94 -24.33
CA HIS A 97 -2.78 5.87 -23.44
C HIS A 97 -1.73 5.60 -22.35
N TRP A 98 -0.45 5.64 -22.70
CA TRP A 98 0.63 5.58 -21.71
C TRP A 98 0.57 6.78 -20.74
N MET A 99 0.29 7.99 -21.23
CA MET A 99 0.05 9.17 -20.39
C MET A 99 -1.11 8.96 -19.42
N LYS A 100 -2.24 8.42 -19.90
CA LYS A 100 -3.42 8.10 -19.06
C LYS A 100 -3.10 7.05 -18.00
N VAL A 101 -2.31 6.03 -18.34
CA VAL A 101 -1.88 5.00 -17.39
C VAL A 101 -1.04 5.62 -16.25
N TRP A 102 -0.13 6.53 -16.58
CA TRP A 102 0.65 7.26 -15.58
C TRP A 102 -0.20 8.19 -14.73
N GLN A 103 -1.10 8.96 -15.35
CA GLN A 103 -2.01 9.83 -14.62
C GLN A 103 -2.88 9.04 -13.63
N ALA A 104 -3.53 7.97 -14.09
CA ALA A 104 -4.38 7.14 -13.23
C ALA A 104 -3.59 6.49 -12.08
N TRP A 105 -2.33 6.11 -12.32
CA TRP A 105 -1.48 5.57 -11.27
C TRP A 105 -1.13 6.64 -10.21
N ILE A 106 -0.80 7.88 -10.62
CA ILE A 106 -0.52 8.99 -9.68
C ILE A 106 -1.78 9.33 -8.87
N GLU A 107 -2.95 9.38 -9.51
CA GLU A 107 -4.22 9.61 -8.84
C GLU A 107 -4.52 8.50 -7.81
N TYR A 108 -4.26 7.24 -8.17
CA TYR A 108 -4.38 6.10 -7.25
C TYR A 108 -3.44 6.21 -6.05
N GLN A 109 -2.18 6.62 -6.25
CA GLN A 109 -1.24 6.87 -5.15
C GLN A 109 -1.77 7.96 -4.21
N GLY A 110 -2.24 9.09 -4.78
CA GLY A 110 -2.81 10.18 -3.99
C GLY A 110 -4.07 9.76 -3.20
N ALA A 111 -4.94 8.94 -3.79
CA ALA A 111 -6.11 8.39 -3.10
C ALA A 111 -5.70 7.43 -1.96
N THR A 112 -4.67 6.61 -2.18
CA THR A 112 -4.12 5.70 -1.18
C THR A 112 -3.53 6.47 0.02
N ASP A 113 -2.74 7.51 -0.24
CA ASP A 113 -2.17 8.37 0.79
C ASP A 113 -3.26 9.08 1.63
N GLN A 114 -4.31 9.56 0.97
CA GLN A 114 -5.44 10.18 1.66
C GLN A 114 -6.20 9.17 2.52
N TYR A 115 -6.41 7.95 2.02
CA TYR A 115 -7.03 6.88 2.79
C TYR A 115 -6.22 6.51 4.02
N LEU A 116 -4.89 6.37 3.88
CA LEU A 116 -3.98 6.12 5.01
C LEU A 116 -4.03 7.23 6.07
N ARG A 117 -4.30 8.47 5.67
CA ARG A 117 -4.44 9.62 6.56
C ARG A 117 -5.86 9.81 7.12
N SER A 118 -6.83 9.03 6.67
CA SER A 118 -8.22 9.12 7.15
C SER A 118 -8.32 8.82 8.65
N LYS A 119 -9.31 9.45 9.30
CA LYS A 119 -9.53 9.29 10.75
C LYS A 119 -9.89 7.84 11.09
N GLU A 120 -10.67 7.23 10.22
CA GLU A 120 -11.18 5.86 10.32
C GLU A 120 -10.04 4.85 10.22
N PHE A 121 -9.10 5.06 9.29
CA PHE A 121 -7.95 4.17 9.15
C PHE A 121 -6.95 4.33 10.31
N ARG A 122 -6.70 5.57 10.78
CA ARG A 122 -5.86 5.77 11.96
C ARG A 122 -6.45 5.11 13.21
N ARG A 123 -7.75 5.26 13.42
CA ARG A 123 -8.46 4.54 14.49
C ARG A 123 -8.30 3.03 14.36
N LEU A 124 -8.38 2.48 13.15
CA LEU A 124 -8.16 1.06 12.90
C LEU A 124 -6.75 0.61 13.32
N LEU A 125 -5.72 1.41 13.04
CA LEU A 125 -4.35 1.12 13.47
C LEU A 125 -4.20 1.20 14.99
N ASP A 126 -4.78 2.22 15.63
CA ASP A 126 -4.76 2.39 17.08
C ASP A 126 -5.44 1.21 17.80
N GLU A 127 -6.52 0.67 17.24
CA GLU A 127 -7.25 -0.49 17.77
C GLU A 127 -6.45 -1.80 17.70
N LEU A 128 -5.58 -1.97 16.71
CA LEU A 128 -4.79 -3.20 16.51
C LEU A 128 -3.45 -3.17 17.27
N GLY A 129 -2.86 -1.98 17.45
CA GLY A 129 -1.57 -1.82 18.10
C GLY A 129 -0.39 -2.47 17.35
N PRO A 130 0.86 -2.22 17.79
CA PRO A 130 2.06 -2.67 17.07
C PRO A 130 2.27 -4.20 17.09
N GLY A 131 1.74 -4.90 18.11
CA GLY A 131 1.88 -6.36 18.23
C GLY A 131 1.09 -7.17 17.20
N ASP A 132 -0.04 -6.64 16.72
CA ASP A 132 -0.88 -7.32 15.71
C ASP A 132 -0.41 -7.07 14.26
N LEU A 133 0.49 -6.10 14.06
CA LEU A 133 0.97 -5.65 12.76
C LEU A 133 2.33 -6.25 12.38
N GLN A 134 2.96 -7.03 13.26
CA GLN A 134 4.17 -7.76 12.92
C GLN A 134 3.85 -8.79 11.82
N CYS A 135 4.70 -8.78 10.79
CA CYS A 135 4.75 -9.82 9.77
C CYS A 135 5.65 -10.93 10.32
N ASP A 136 5.13 -12.15 10.39
CA ASP A 136 5.96 -13.36 10.52
C ASP A 136 6.81 -13.54 9.24
#